data_AF-A0A357KR49-F1
#
_entry.id   AF-A0A357KR49-F1
#
_cell.length_a   1.000
_cell.length_b   1.000
_cell.length_c   1.000
_cell.angle_alpha   90.00
_cell.angle_beta   90.00
_cell.angle_gamma   90.00
#
_symmetry.space_group_name_H-M   'P 1'
#
loop_
_entity.id
_entity.type
_entity.pdbx_description
1 polymer ?
#
loop_
_entity_poly.entity_id
_entity_poly.type
_entity_poly.pdbx_seq_one_letter_code
_entity_poly.pdbx_strand_id
1 'polypeptide(L)' 'MIEAAGRAQHRLTPWLKPSPTVRSKRTDLWFKCEQFQSTGSFKIRGALNKIASMREAGDSVAEVITASSGNH' A
#
# COMPACT_ATOMS: atom_id res chain seq x y z
N MET A 1 -3.38 -17.40 -1.72
CA MET A 1 -3.64 -15.96 -1.96
C MET A 1 -3.96 -15.19 -0.67
N ILE A 2 -4.89 -15.64 0.16
CA ILE A 2 -5.30 -14.93 1.40
C ILE A 2 -4.13 -14.72 2.38
N GLU A 3 -3.26 -15.71 2.56
CA GLU A 3 -2.11 -15.57 3.47
C GLU A 3 -1.10 -14.50 3.05
N ALA A 4 -0.85 -14.36 1.75
CA ALA A 4 0.08 -13.35 1.23
C ALA A 4 -0.45 -11.93 1.47
N ALA A 5 -1.77 -11.74 1.31
CA ALA A 5 -2.42 -10.47 1.65
C ALA A 5 -2.37 -10.20 3.16
N GLY A 6 -2.57 -11.21 4.00
CA GLY A 6 -2.45 -11.08 5.47
C GLY A 6 -1.04 -10.67 5.90
N ARG A 7 0.00 -11.29 5.35
CA ARG A 7 1.40 -10.89 5.61
C ARG A 7 1.69 -9.47 5.15
N ALA A 8 1.21 -9.09 3.97
CA ALA A 8 1.33 -7.71 3.49
C ALA A 8 0.64 -6.73 4.43
N GLN A 9 -0.59 -7.03 4.88
CA GLN A 9 -1.31 -6.18 5.84
C GLN A 9 -0.53 -5.99 7.14
N HIS A 10 0.06 -7.07 7.69
CA HIS A 10 0.89 -6.99 8.90
C HIS A 10 2.06 -6.03 8.73
N ARG A 11 2.80 -6.12 7.61
CA ARG A 11 3.91 -5.21 7.28
C ARG A 11 3.50 -3.75 7.12
N LEU A 12 2.31 -3.50 6.58
CA LEU A 12 1.85 -2.16 6.23
C LEU A 12 1.21 -1.41 7.41
N THR A 13 0.57 -2.12 8.33
CA THR A 13 -0.25 -1.54 9.41
C THR A 13 0.51 -0.53 10.30
N PRO A 14 1.80 -0.73 10.64
CA PRO A 14 2.55 0.26 11.43
C PRO A 14 2.78 1.60 10.73
N TRP A 15 2.69 1.64 9.39
CA TRP A 15 3.13 2.78 8.58
C TRP A 15 1.98 3.46 7.84
N LEU A 16 0.96 2.71 7.43
CA LEU A 16 -0.14 3.21 6.61
C LEU A 16 -1.46 3.14 7.35
N LYS A 17 -2.14 4.29 7.46
CA LYS A 17 -3.52 4.33 7.92
C LYS A 17 -4.45 3.77 6.84
N PRO A 18 -5.57 3.11 7.22
CA PRO A 18 -6.61 2.76 6.26
C PRO A 18 -7.14 4.02 5.58
N SER A 19 -7.26 4.00 4.25
CA SER A 19 -7.95 5.06 3.52
C SER A 19 -9.45 5.03 3.85
N PRO A 20 -10.16 6.17 3.78
CA PRO A 20 -11.60 6.20 3.98
C PRO A 20 -12.34 5.30 2.99
N THR A 21 -13.43 4.69 3.46
CA THR A 21 -14.43 4.07 2.60
C THR A 21 -15.70 4.89 2.73
N VAL A 22 -16.18 5.48 1.65
CA VAL A 22 -17.29 6.44 1.66
C VAL A 22 -18.44 5.92 0.80
N ARG A 23 -19.66 5.89 1.35
CA ARG A 23 -20.86 5.56 0.57
C ARG A 23 -21.31 6.77 -0.25
N SER A 24 -21.66 6.53 -1.51
CA SER A 24 -22.28 7.53 -2.37
C SER A 24 -23.64 7.95 -1.81
N LYS A 25 -23.95 9.25 -1.87
CA LYS A 25 -25.30 9.76 -1.54
C LYS A 25 -26.30 9.60 -2.68
N ARG A 26 -25.82 9.35 -3.90
CA ARG A 26 -26.64 9.34 -5.14
C ARG A 26 -26.80 7.95 -5.75
N THR A 27 -26.00 7.00 -5.30
CA THR A 27 -25.96 5.62 -5.83
C THR A 27 -25.71 4.65 -4.67
N ASP A 28 -25.96 3.36 -4.86
CA ASP A 28 -25.65 2.33 -3.86
C ASP A 28 -24.19 1.84 -3.93
N LEU A 29 -23.26 2.75 -4.27
CA LEU A 29 -21.86 2.43 -4.44
C LEU A 29 -21.04 2.88 -3.23
N TRP A 30 -19.95 2.15 -2.99
CA TRP A 30 -18.92 2.50 -2.02
C TRP A 30 -17.62 2.85 -2.72
N PHE A 31 -17.00 3.94 -2.31
CA PHE A 31 -15.70 4.38 -2.79
C PHE A 31 -14.64 4.04 -1.78
N LYS A 32 -13.65 3.25 -2.19
CA LYS A 32 -12.41 3.07 -1.43
C LYS A 32 -11.42 4.16 -1.84
N CYS A 33 -11.27 5.18 -1.00
CA CYS A 33 -10.64 6.43 -1.39
C CYS A 33 -9.10 6.40 -1.28
N GLU A 34 -8.44 5.57 -2.08
CA GLU A 34 -6.97 5.46 -2.09
C GLU A 34 -6.25 6.72 -2.59
N GLN A 35 -6.96 7.69 -3.20
CA GLN A 35 -6.40 9.02 -3.49
C GLN A 35 -6.02 9.80 -2.22
N PHE A 36 -6.54 9.40 -1.06
CA PHE A 36 -6.17 9.96 0.25
C PHE A 36 -5.14 9.12 1.00
N GLN A 37 -4.60 8.06 0.38
CA GLN A 37 -3.45 7.36 0.95
C GLN A 37 -2.20 8.25 0.84
N SER A 38 -1.21 7.97 1.68
CA SER A 38 0.13 8.53 1.55
C SER A 38 0.61 8.44 0.10
N THR A 39 1.22 9.51 -0.41
CA THR A 39 1.63 9.71 -1.83
C THR A 39 0.48 9.88 -2.84
N GLY A 40 -0.78 9.95 -2.40
CA GLY A 40 -1.93 10.26 -3.26
C GLY A 40 -2.43 9.09 -4.10
N SER A 41 -1.94 7.87 -3.88
CA SER A 41 -2.44 6.67 -4.55
C SER A 41 -2.18 5.39 -3.75
N PHE A 42 -2.74 4.27 -4.20
CA PHE A 42 -2.55 2.97 -3.56
C PHE A 42 -1.12 2.40 -3.68
N LYS A 43 -0.28 2.95 -4.56
CA LYS A 43 1.00 2.32 -4.96
C LYS A 43 2.03 2.23 -3.83
N ILE A 44 1.95 3.13 -2.84
CA ILE A 44 2.79 3.07 -1.64
C ILE A 44 2.66 1.73 -0.91
N ARG A 45 1.49 1.07 -0.98
CA ARG A 45 1.26 -0.24 -0.34
C ARG A 45 2.15 -1.33 -0.95
N GLY A 46 2.32 -1.33 -2.26
CA GLY A 46 3.16 -2.29 -2.96
C GLY A 46 4.64 -2.04 -2.70
N ALA A 47 5.07 -0.78 -2.85
CA ALA A 47 6.45 -0.37 -2.62
C ALA A 47 6.90 -0.69 -1.18
N LEU A 48 6.11 -0.28 -0.19
CA LEU A 48 6.42 -0.51 1.21
C LEU A 48 6.42 -2.00 1.57
N ASN A 49 5.44 -2.78 1.09
CA ASN A 49 5.42 -4.22 1.33
C ASN A 49 6.64 -4.92 0.73
N LYS A 50 7.08 -4.52 -0.48
CA LYS A 50 8.28 -5.11 -1.11
C LYS A 50 9.53 -4.82 -0.27
N ILE A 51 9.75 -3.56 0.10
CA ILE A 51 10.90 -3.16 0.93
C ILE A 51 10.86 -3.87 2.29
N ALA A 52 9.71 -3.89 2.96
CA ALA A 52 9.54 -4.56 4.25
C ALA A 52 9.80 -6.07 4.14
N SER A 53 9.34 -6.71 3.06
CA SER A 53 9.55 -8.14 2.84
C SER A 53 11.03 -8.51 2.63
N MET A 54 11.80 -7.64 1.98
CA MET A 54 13.23 -7.84 1.78
C MET A 54 13.99 -7.68 3.10
N ARG A 55 13.62 -6.66 3.91
CA ARG A 55 14.18 -6.49 5.26
C ARG A 55 13.91 -7.70 6.16
N GLU A 56 12.68 -8.23 6.15
CA GLU A 56 12.33 -9.44 6.91
C GLU A 56 13.10 -10.68 6.46
N ALA A 57 13.39 -10.81 5.16
CA ALA A 57 14.16 -11.92 4.61
C ALA A 57 15.67 -11.85 4.97
N GLY A 58 16.12 -10.78 5.62
CA GLY A 58 17.52 -10.55 5.94
C GLY A 58 18.34 -10.05 4.74
N ASP A 59 17.69 -9.64 3.64
CA ASP A 59 18.39 -8.95 2.56
C ASP A 59 18.93 -7.62 3.10
N SER A 60 20.22 -7.37 2.91
CA SER A 60 20.79 -6.03 3.10
C SER A 60 20.27 -5.12 1.99
N VAL A 61 19.06 -4.60 2.19
CA VAL A 61 18.46 -3.60 1.28
C VAL A 61 19.21 -2.28 1.48
N ALA A 62 20.44 -2.20 0.97
CA ALA A 62 21.25 -0.99 1.05
C ALA A 62 20.61 0.10 0.18
N GLU A 63 20.14 -0.26 -1.02
CA GLU A 63 19.59 0.68 -2.00
C GLU A 63 18.51 0.00 -2.86
N VAL A 64 17.48 0.78 -3.24
CA VAL A 64 16.45 0.36 -4.21
C VAL A 64 16.33 1.42 -5.29
N ILE A 65 16.16 1.00 -6.54
CA ILE A 65 15.93 1.90 -7.68
C ILE A 65 14.60 1.58 -8.35
N THR A 66 13.89 2.62 -8.75
CA THR A 66 12.74 2.52 -9.64
C THR A 66 12.72 3.72 -10.59
N ALA A 67 12.10 3.56 -11.75
CA ALA A 67 11.88 4.62 -12.71
C ALA A 67 10.38 4.72 -13.02
N SER A 68 9.81 5.91 -12.87
CA SER A 68 8.41 6.15 -13.17
C SER A 68 8.18 7.59 -13.58
N SER A 69 7.20 7.81 -14.46
CA SER A 69 6.72 9.12 -14.86
C SER A 69 5.52 9.60 -14.01
N GLY A 70 5.26 8.98 -12.85
CA GLY A 70 4.08 9.27 -12.04
C GLY A 70 4.03 8.51 -10.72
N ASN A 71 2.81 8.17 -10.29
CA ASN A 71 2.41 7.70 -8.94
C ASN A 71 3.19 6.53 -8.29
N HIS A 72 4.18 5.94 -8.96
CA HIS A 72 4.90 4.76 -8.48
C HIS A 72 5.78 5.07 -7.26
#